data_AF-A0A1G4BES1-F1
#
_entry.id   AF-A0A1G4BES1-F1
#
_cell.length_a   1.000
_cell.length_b   1.000
_cell.length_c   1.000
_cell.angle_alpha   90.00
_cell.angle_beta   90.00
_cell.angle_gamma   90.00
#
_symmetry.space_group_name_H-M   'P 1'
#
loop_
_entity.id
_entity.type
_entity.pdbx_description
1 polymer ?
#
loop_
_entity_poly.entity_id
_entity_poly.type
_entity_poly.pdbx_seq_one_letter_code
_entity_poly.pdbx_strand_id
1 'polypeptide(L)'
;MPHSLVGGREKKRHQKAVDDASGDVVGYARWILPDDDARISWSEASVREPTQEEADNFRAAFQANTEGGEIKGMDGRLQAALGLPLEEAEVAAMRSQEGPFLVLDYLTVHPDHRRKGIASALVKNGLEQADAVGMKVWVMATKTAQPMYEKLGFELVDSVTTSVTEFGIAEPHEKAFLMKR
;
A
#
# COMPACT_ATOMS: atom_id res chain seq x y z
N MET A 1 -7.43 -14.14 10.68
CA MET A 1 -6.55 -13.06 10.19
C MET A 1 -6.17 -13.38 8.74
N PRO A 2 -6.06 -12.42 7.84
CA PRO A 2 -6.08 -12.65 6.39
C PRO A 2 -4.72 -13.19 5.96
N HIS A 3 -4.70 -14.25 5.14
CA HIS A 3 -3.48 -14.88 4.62
C HIS A 3 -2.41 -13.87 4.13
N SER A 4 -2.84 -12.75 3.54
CA SER A 4 -1.97 -11.68 3.00
C SER A 4 -1.33 -10.75 4.04
N LEU A 5 -1.86 -10.66 5.26
CA LEU A 5 -1.27 -9.84 6.35
C LEU A 5 -0.12 -10.57 7.05
N VAL A 6 -0.21 -11.90 7.15
CA VAL A 6 0.83 -12.72 7.79
C VAL A 6 1.93 -13.16 6.81
N GLY A 7 1.68 -13.10 5.51
CA GLY A 7 2.71 -13.34 4.50
C GLY A 7 3.61 -12.12 4.32
N GLY A 8 4.92 -12.31 4.30
CA GLY A 8 5.91 -11.24 4.11
C GLY A 8 6.19 -10.42 5.37
N ARG A 9 6.09 -11.01 6.57
CA ARG A 9 6.30 -10.32 7.87
C ARG A 9 7.68 -9.70 8.01
N GLU A 10 8.67 -10.25 7.33
CA GLU A 10 10.03 -9.73 7.30
C GLU A 10 10.07 -8.32 6.69
N LYS A 11 9.31 -8.07 5.61
CA LYS A 11 9.27 -6.77 4.92
C LYS A 11 8.06 -5.90 5.25
N LYS A 12 6.88 -6.48 5.48
CA LYS A 12 5.64 -5.72 5.63
C LYS A 12 5.51 -5.12 7.03
N ARG A 13 5.04 -3.88 7.07
CA ARG A 13 4.66 -3.17 8.29
C ARG A 13 3.23 -2.68 8.17
N HIS A 14 2.45 -2.86 9.23
CA HIS A 14 1.02 -2.69 9.29
C HIS A 14 0.66 -1.73 10.42
N GLN A 15 -0.06 -0.67 10.08
CA GLN A 15 -0.56 0.28 11.06
C GLN A 15 -2.09 0.33 10.97
N LYS A 16 -2.72 0.57 12.12
CA LYS A 16 -4.16 0.81 12.20
C LYS A 16 -4.42 2.06 13.03
N ALA A 17 -5.42 2.82 12.62
CA ALA A 17 -6.04 3.86 13.45
C ALA A 17 -7.31 3.28 14.04
N VAL A 18 -7.47 3.45 15.35
CA VAL A 18 -8.64 2.99 16.11
C VAL A 18 -9.37 4.22 16.64
N ASP A 19 -10.70 4.24 16.53
CA ASP A 19 -11.51 5.25 17.20
C ASP A 19 -11.67 4.87 18.67
N ASP A 20 -11.20 5.72 19.59
CA ASP A 20 -11.18 5.41 21.03
C ASP A 20 -12.58 5.28 21.63
N ALA A 21 -13.59 5.92 21.03
CA ALA A 21 -14.96 5.87 21.53
C ALA A 21 -15.66 4.53 21.19
N SER A 22 -15.53 4.07 19.96
CA SER A 22 -16.17 2.82 19.49
C SER A 22 -15.28 1.58 19.64
N GLY A 23 -13.96 1.76 19.63
CA GLY A 23 -12.98 0.67 19.47
C GLY A 23 -12.81 0.19 18.02
N ASP A 24 -13.48 0.83 17.05
CA ASP A 24 -13.46 0.40 15.66
C ASP A 24 -12.15 0.78 14.95
N VAL A 25 -11.70 -0.08 14.03
CA VAL A 25 -10.59 0.26 13.13
C VAL A 25 -11.11 1.19 12.03
N VAL A 26 -10.66 2.44 12.08
CA VAL A 26 -11.13 3.52 11.18
C VAL A 26 -10.12 3.90 10.11
N GLY A 27 -8.90 3.38 10.17
CA GLY A 27 -7.88 3.57 9.15
C GLY A 27 -6.82 2.49 9.19
N TYR A 28 -6.15 2.27 8.07
CA TYR A 28 -5.11 1.25 7.94
C TYR A 28 -4.07 1.66 6.90
N ALA A 29 -2.80 1.38 7.20
CA ALA A 29 -1.68 1.55 6.28
C ALA A 29 -0.79 0.30 6.24
N ARG A 30 -0.27 -0.01 5.05
CA ARG A 30 0.73 -1.06 4.82
C ARG A 30 1.96 -0.45 4.17
N TRP A 31 3.11 -0.69 4.78
CA TRP A 31 4.42 -0.29 4.28
C TRP A 31 5.24 -1.51 3.93
N ILE A 32 6.14 -1.36 2.96
CA ILE A 32 7.11 -2.38 2.55
C ILE A 32 8.50 -1.84 2.82
N LEU A 33 9.24 -2.53 3.68
CA LEU A 33 10.67 -2.26 3.87
C LEU A 33 11.46 -2.62 2.62
N PRO A 34 12.53 -1.88 2.31
CA PRO A 34 13.41 -2.21 1.20
C PRO A 34 14.08 -3.58 1.36
N ASP A 35 14.43 -4.16 0.22
CA ASP A 35 15.22 -5.38 0.17
C ASP A 35 16.64 -5.12 0.64
N ASP A 36 17.20 -6.06 1.40
CA ASP A 36 18.60 -6.07 1.87
C ASP A 36 19.06 -4.80 2.64
N ASP A 37 18.13 -4.01 3.19
CA ASP A 37 18.42 -2.83 3.98
C ASP A 37 17.68 -2.87 5.34
N ALA A 38 18.47 -3.12 6.39
CA ALA A 38 17.98 -3.31 7.75
C ALA A 38 18.03 -2.03 8.61
N ARG A 39 18.17 -0.84 8.00
CA ARG A 39 18.26 0.42 8.76
C ARG A 39 16.96 0.72 9.52
N ILE A 40 15.82 0.39 8.95
CA ILE A 40 14.51 0.57 9.61
C ILE A 40 14.17 -0.65 10.46
N SER A 41 14.22 -0.48 11.79
CA SER A 41 13.67 -1.44 12.75
C SER A 41 12.31 -0.96 13.24
N TRP A 42 11.24 -1.53 12.70
CA TRP A 42 9.87 -1.13 13.01
C TRP A 42 9.05 -2.31 13.56
N SER A 43 9.38 -2.76 14.76
CA SER A 43 8.82 -3.98 15.34
C SER A 43 7.34 -3.86 15.70
N GLU A 44 6.92 -2.67 16.11
CA GLU A 44 5.59 -2.30 16.57
C GLU A 44 4.54 -2.41 15.46
N ALA A 45 4.96 -2.20 14.21
CA ALA A 45 4.12 -2.37 13.04
C ALA A 45 4.24 -3.78 12.41
N SER A 46 5.03 -4.70 12.99
CA SER A 46 5.04 -6.08 12.55
C SER A 46 3.86 -6.85 13.15
N VAL A 47 3.19 -7.67 12.33
CA VAL A 47 2.14 -8.56 12.84
C VAL A 47 2.80 -9.68 13.65
N ARG A 48 2.17 -10.12 14.74
CA ARG A 48 2.62 -11.33 15.43
C ARG A 48 2.61 -12.54 14.49
N GLU A 49 3.45 -13.51 14.79
CA GLU A 49 3.40 -14.80 14.09
C GLU A 49 2.09 -15.51 14.41
N PRO A 50 1.38 -16.05 13.41
CA PRO A 50 0.22 -16.87 13.66
C PRO A 50 0.62 -18.21 14.26
N THR A 51 -0.27 -18.83 15.05
CA THR A 51 -0.11 -20.25 15.40
C THR A 51 -0.29 -21.12 14.15
N GLN A 52 0.12 -22.40 14.23
CA GLN A 52 -0.08 -23.34 13.12
C GLN A 52 -1.57 -23.46 12.74
N GLU A 53 -2.44 -23.59 13.74
CA GLU A 53 -3.89 -23.67 13.55
C GLU A 53 -4.45 -22.41 12.87
N GLU A 54 -4.00 -21.23 13.30
CA GLU A 54 -4.36 -19.96 12.66
C GLU A 54 -3.90 -19.91 11.20
N ALA A 55 -2.64 -20.27 10.93
CA ALA A 55 -2.10 -20.30 9.58
C ALA A 55 -2.87 -21.24 8.66
N ASP A 56 -3.29 -22.41 9.17
CA ASP A 56 -4.09 -23.38 8.45
C ASP A 56 -5.49 -22.85 8.15
N ASN A 57 -6.15 -22.24 9.12
CA ASN A 57 -7.44 -21.58 8.94
C ASN A 57 -7.37 -20.45 7.90
N PHE A 58 -6.29 -19.67 7.90
CA PHE A 58 -6.12 -18.55 6.96
C PHE A 58 -5.91 -19.05 5.54
N ARG A 59 -5.12 -20.12 5.38
CA ARG A 59 -4.89 -20.78 4.09
C ARG A 59 -6.18 -21.40 3.55
N ALA A 60 -6.95 -22.09 4.39
CA ALA A 60 -8.24 -22.65 4.01
C ALA A 60 -9.23 -21.56 3.56
N ALA A 61 -9.31 -20.46 4.32
CA ALA A 61 -10.16 -19.32 3.96
C ALA A 61 -9.71 -18.67 2.64
N PHE A 62 -8.40 -18.52 2.40
CA PHE A 62 -7.89 -18.01 1.12
C PHE A 62 -8.28 -18.93 -0.04
N GLN A 63 -8.00 -20.23 0.06
CA GLN A 63 -8.33 -21.22 -0.96
C GLN A 63 -9.83 -21.31 -1.25
N ALA A 64 -10.69 -21.16 -0.23
CA ALA A 64 -12.13 -21.15 -0.41
C ALA A 64 -12.62 -19.96 -1.27
N ASN A 65 -11.86 -18.87 -1.34
CA ASN A 65 -12.21 -17.62 -2.03
C ASN A 65 -11.38 -17.35 -3.29
N THR A 66 -10.47 -18.27 -3.66
CA THR A 66 -9.62 -18.12 -4.85
C THR A 66 -9.67 -19.33 -5.76
N GLU A 67 -9.49 -19.13 -7.06
CA GLU A 67 -9.34 -20.17 -8.08
C GLU A 67 -8.09 -19.86 -8.90
N GLY A 68 -7.13 -20.80 -8.97
CA GLY A 68 -5.87 -20.57 -9.68
C GLY A 68 -5.00 -19.43 -9.11
N GLY A 69 -5.25 -19.01 -7.87
CA GLY A 69 -4.58 -17.85 -7.25
C GLY A 69 -5.33 -16.53 -7.39
N GLU A 70 -6.38 -16.49 -8.22
CA GLU A 70 -7.21 -15.32 -8.46
C GLU A 70 -8.43 -15.29 -7.55
N ILE A 71 -8.90 -14.10 -7.15
CA ILE A 71 -10.12 -13.96 -6.35
C ILE A 71 -11.33 -14.33 -7.20
N LYS A 72 -12.20 -15.20 -6.67
CA LYS A 72 -13.43 -15.61 -7.36
C LYS A 72 -14.27 -14.39 -7.77
N GLY A 73 -14.65 -14.34 -9.03
CA GLY A 73 -15.45 -13.25 -9.60
C GLY A 73 -14.66 -12.00 -10.00
N MET A 74 -13.33 -11.99 -9.83
CA MET A 74 -12.48 -10.92 -10.36
C MET A 74 -12.22 -11.14 -11.85
N ASP A 75 -12.40 -10.09 -12.66
CA ASP A 75 -12.01 -10.11 -14.07
C ASP A 75 -10.50 -9.94 -14.19
N GLY A 76 -9.78 -11.06 -14.29
CA GLY A 76 -8.32 -11.07 -14.42
C GLY A 76 -7.82 -10.36 -15.68
N ARG A 77 -8.62 -10.24 -16.75
CA ARG A 77 -8.23 -9.49 -17.96
C ARG A 77 -8.25 -8.00 -17.67
N LEU A 78 -9.30 -7.49 -17.03
CA LEU A 78 -9.37 -6.09 -16.61
C LEU A 78 -8.28 -5.76 -15.59
N GLN A 79 -8.05 -6.64 -14.62
CA GLN A 79 -7.00 -6.46 -13.63
C GLN A 79 -5.62 -6.37 -14.28
N ALA A 80 -5.29 -7.28 -15.20
CA ALA A 80 -4.02 -7.25 -15.92
C ALA A 80 -3.88 -6.00 -16.80
N ALA A 81 -4.95 -5.60 -17.50
CA ALA A 81 -4.97 -4.41 -18.35
C ALA A 81 -4.72 -3.11 -17.55
N LEU A 82 -5.21 -3.03 -16.31
CA LEU A 82 -4.91 -1.91 -15.41
C LEU A 82 -3.55 -2.04 -14.73
N GLY A 83 -3.19 -3.24 -14.31
CA GLY A 83 -2.05 -3.52 -13.44
C GLY A 83 -0.71 -3.51 -14.16
N LEU A 84 -0.57 -4.25 -15.28
CA LEU A 84 0.73 -4.43 -15.93
C LEU A 84 1.35 -3.11 -16.42
N PRO A 85 0.62 -2.22 -17.14
CA PRO A 85 1.21 -0.94 -17.56
C PRO A 85 1.61 -0.06 -16.37
N LEU A 86 0.84 -0.16 -15.27
CA LEU A 86 1.08 0.58 -14.04
C LEU A 86 2.34 0.08 -13.32
N GLU A 87 2.48 -1.24 -13.18
CA GLU A 87 3.65 -1.89 -12.58
C GLU A 87 4.93 -1.59 -13.38
N GLU A 88 4.88 -1.70 -14.71
CA GLU A 88 6.01 -1.37 -15.58
C GLU A 88 6.46 0.08 -15.43
N ALA A 89 5.49 1.01 -15.43
CA ALA A 89 5.76 2.44 -15.27
C ALA A 89 6.31 2.77 -13.87
N GLU A 90 5.75 2.16 -12.80
CA GLU A 90 6.24 2.35 -11.44
C GLU A 90 7.68 1.84 -11.28
N VAL A 91 7.97 0.64 -11.79
CA VAL A 91 9.32 0.06 -11.76
C VAL A 91 10.31 0.92 -12.54
N ALA A 92 9.93 1.43 -13.72
CA ALA A 92 10.78 2.32 -14.50
C ALA A 92 11.05 3.64 -13.76
N ALA A 93 10.01 4.24 -13.16
CA ALA A 93 10.13 5.47 -12.38
C ALA A 93 11.03 5.27 -11.16
N MET A 94 10.86 4.18 -10.39
CA MET A 94 11.71 3.87 -9.25
C MET A 94 13.17 3.62 -9.64
N ARG A 95 13.43 2.92 -10.76
CA ARG A 95 14.79 2.69 -11.29
C ARG A 95 15.49 3.96 -11.77
N SER A 96 14.73 4.99 -12.13
CA SER A 96 15.29 6.30 -12.48
C SER A 96 15.76 7.11 -11.27
N GLN A 97 15.37 6.68 -10.06
CA GLN A 97 15.73 7.31 -8.80
C GLN A 97 16.76 6.47 -8.04
N GLU A 98 17.61 7.14 -7.27
CA GLU A 98 18.57 6.46 -6.39
C GLU A 98 17.84 5.93 -5.14
N GLY A 99 17.64 4.61 -5.07
CA GLY A 99 17.08 3.91 -3.91
C GLY A 99 18.10 3.64 -2.80
N PRO A 100 17.75 2.85 -1.77
CA PRO A 100 16.47 2.14 -1.58
C PRO A 100 15.33 3.04 -1.05
N PHE A 101 14.10 2.52 -1.09
CA PHE A 101 12.89 3.25 -0.67
C PHE A 101 12.10 2.47 0.39
N LEU A 102 11.55 3.20 1.37
CA LEU A 102 10.39 2.74 2.14
C LEU A 102 9.14 2.97 1.29
N VAL A 103 8.36 1.93 1.00
CA VAL A 103 7.19 2.05 0.11
C VAL A 103 5.90 2.07 0.93
N LEU A 104 5.02 3.06 0.70
CA LEU A 104 3.64 3.03 1.16
C LEU A 104 2.79 2.28 0.13
N ASP A 105 2.50 1.02 0.40
CA ASP A 105 1.84 0.10 -0.53
C ASP A 105 0.31 0.12 -0.40
N TYR A 106 -0.23 0.42 0.78
CA TYR A 106 -1.67 0.55 0.95
C TYR A 106 -2.04 1.57 2.01
N LEU A 107 -3.07 2.38 1.73
CA LEU A 107 -3.62 3.34 2.69
C LEU A 107 -5.13 3.45 2.49
N THR A 108 -5.89 3.32 3.58
CA THR A 108 -7.34 3.52 3.56
C THR A 108 -7.85 4.13 4.86
N VAL A 109 -8.96 4.87 4.75
CA VAL A 109 -9.70 5.44 5.87
C VAL A 109 -11.18 5.17 5.65
N HIS A 110 -11.85 4.69 6.69
CA HIS A 110 -13.28 4.44 6.69
C HIS A 110 -14.03 5.69 6.20
N PRO A 111 -15.01 5.57 5.26
CA PRO A 111 -15.71 6.72 4.68
C PRO A 111 -16.18 7.76 5.70
N ASP A 112 -16.84 7.32 6.78
CA ASP A 112 -17.39 8.19 7.84
C ASP A 112 -16.32 8.83 8.75
N HIS A 113 -15.06 8.43 8.58
CA HIS A 113 -13.91 8.92 9.33
C HIS A 113 -12.93 9.70 8.46
N ARG A 114 -13.25 9.92 7.17
CA ARG A 114 -12.44 10.74 6.28
C ARG A 114 -12.45 12.21 6.73
N ARG A 115 -11.46 12.97 6.23
CA ARG A 115 -11.28 14.42 6.51
C ARG A 115 -11.00 14.77 7.98
N LYS A 116 -10.69 13.78 8.82
CA LYS A 116 -10.27 13.94 10.23
C LYS A 116 -8.75 13.84 10.45
N GLY A 117 -7.95 13.86 9.38
CA GLY A 117 -6.48 13.78 9.46
C GLY A 117 -5.89 12.38 9.65
N ILE A 118 -6.72 11.33 9.72
CA ILE A 118 -6.29 9.94 9.98
C ILE A 118 -5.25 9.44 8.97
N ALA A 119 -5.53 9.63 7.67
CA ALA A 119 -4.60 9.23 6.60
C ALA A 119 -3.23 9.92 6.77
N SER A 120 -3.23 11.23 7.01
CA SER A 120 -2.01 12.00 7.21
C SER A 120 -1.23 11.55 8.46
N ALA A 121 -1.93 11.19 9.55
CA ALA A 121 -1.29 10.67 10.76
C ALA A 121 -0.59 9.33 10.51
N LEU A 122 -1.25 8.41 9.80
CA LEU A 122 -0.64 7.12 9.40
C LEU A 122 0.60 7.33 8.53
N VAL A 123 0.50 8.20 7.51
CA VAL A 123 1.64 8.51 6.62
C VAL A 123 2.81 9.11 7.42
N LYS A 124 2.54 10.10 8.28
CA LYS A 124 3.58 10.75 9.11
C LYS A 124 4.35 9.76 9.96
N ASN A 125 3.70 8.76 10.54
CA ASN A 125 4.41 7.80 11.37
C ASN A 125 5.38 6.91 10.56
N GLY A 126 5.07 6.60 9.29
CA GLY A 126 6.06 5.96 8.41
C GLY A 126 7.15 6.91 7.95
N LEU A 127 6.84 8.19 7.73
CA LEU A 127 7.86 9.21 7.45
C LEU A 127 8.86 9.35 8.60
N GLU A 128 8.40 9.29 9.85
CA GLU A 128 9.29 9.31 11.03
C GLU A 128 10.29 8.15 11.01
N GLN A 129 9.88 6.95 10.57
CA GLN A 129 10.79 5.81 10.44
C GLN A 129 11.84 6.03 9.35
N ALA A 130 11.43 6.61 8.23
CA ALA A 130 12.31 6.88 7.11
C ALA A 130 13.30 8.01 7.43
N ASP A 131 12.81 9.10 8.02
CA ASP A 131 13.58 10.28 8.41
C ASP A 131 14.65 9.92 9.45
N ALA A 132 14.36 9.01 10.39
CA ALA A 132 15.30 8.56 11.40
C ALA A 132 16.60 7.94 10.84
N VAL A 133 16.57 7.45 9.59
CA VAL A 133 17.70 6.78 8.93
C VAL A 133 18.06 7.39 7.58
N GLY A 134 17.47 8.54 7.25
CA GLY A 134 17.67 9.23 5.97
C GLY A 134 17.25 8.39 4.76
N MET A 135 16.14 7.64 4.88
CA MET A 135 15.60 6.81 3.80
C MET A 135 14.51 7.57 3.03
N LYS A 136 14.57 7.47 1.70
CA LYS A 136 13.57 8.06 0.82
C LYS A 136 12.28 7.24 0.91
N VAL A 137 11.14 7.89 0.72
CA VAL A 137 9.81 7.25 0.75
C VAL A 137 9.16 7.32 -0.61
N TRP A 138 8.59 6.21 -1.05
CA TRP A 138 7.88 6.09 -2.33
C TRP A 138 6.40 5.82 -2.12
N VAL A 139 5.55 6.44 -2.93
CA VAL A 139 4.11 6.17 -2.95
C VAL A 139 3.54 6.29 -4.35
N MET A 140 2.70 5.31 -4.71
CA MET A 140 1.77 5.45 -5.82
C MET A 140 0.42 5.96 -5.30
N ALA A 141 -0.05 7.07 -5.87
CA ALA A 141 -1.29 7.71 -5.47
C ALA A 141 -2.28 7.83 -6.63
N THR A 142 -3.57 7.89 -6.30
CA THR A 142 -4.56 8.44 -7.23
C THR A 142 -4.40 9.95 -7.32
N LYS A 143 -4.81 10.57 -8.43
CA LYS A 143 -4.84 12.04 -8.57
C LYS A 143 -5.62 12.74 -7.46
N THR A 144 -6.70 12.13 -6.99
CA THR A 144 -7.49 12.67 -5.86
C THR A 144 -6.70 12.67 -4.54
N ALA A 145 -5.81 11.71 -4.33
CA ALA A 145 -4.98 11.61 -3.13
C ALA A 145 -3.67 12.41 -3.22
N GLN A 146 -3.17 12.71 -4.43
CA GLN A 146 -1.91 13.42 -4.67
C GLN A 146 -1.74 14.70 -3.82
N PRO A 147 -2.73 15.63 -3.74
CA PRO A 147 -2.57 16.86 -2.96
C PRO A 147 -2.36 16.64 -1.46
N MET A 148 -2.76 15.48 -0.92
CA MET A 148 -2.47 15.13 0.48
C MET A 148 -0.99 14.81 0.65
N TYR A 149 -0.40 14.04 -0.27
CA TYR A 149 1.01 13.66 -0.22
C TYR A 149 1.93 14.86 -0.46
N GLU A 150 1.58 15.76 -1.40
CA GLU A 150 2.34 17.00 -1.63
C GLU A 150 2.40 17.88 -0.38
N LYS A 151 1.30 18.00 0.37
CA LYS A 151 1.27 18.70 1.67
C LYS A 151 2.13 18.05 2.74
N LEU A 152 2.50 16.78 2.57
CA LEU A 152 3.41 16.06 3.44
C LEU A 152 4.87 16.09 2.93
N GLY A 153 5.14 16.86 1.88
CA GLY A 153 6.49 17.04 1.33
C GLY A 153 6.91 16.01 0.29
N PHE A 154 5.96 15.25 -0.26
CA PHE A 154 6.23 14.41 -1.42
C PHE A 154 6.27 15.25 -2.70
N GLU A 155 7.15 14.90 -3.61
CA GLU A 155 7.30 15.50 -4.93
C GLU A 155 6.87 14.50 -6.01
N LEU A 156 6.21 14.99 -7.06
CA LEU A 156 5.84 14.18 -8.22
C LEU A 156 7.11 13.75 -8.97
N VAL A 157 7.26 12.45 -9.19
CA VAL A 157 8.34 11.88 -10.00
C VAL A 157 7.86 11.65 -11.43
N ASP A 158 6.72 10.97 -11.57
CA ASP A 158 6.11 10.65 -12.86
C ASP A 158 4.61 10.33 -12.67
N SER A 159 3.86 10.20 -13.76
CA SER A 159 2.47 9.77 -13.75
C SER A 159 2.12 8.95 -14.97
N VAL A 160 1.27 7.95 -14.79
CA VAL A 160 0.78 7.08 -15.87
C VAL A 160 -0.73 7.18 -15.97
N THR A 161 -1.23 7.13 -17.19
CA THR A 161 -2.66 7.07 -17.51
C THR A 161 -2.95 5.78 -18.25
N THR A 162 -3.82 4.95 -17.68
CA THR A 162 -4.25 3.69 -18.29
C THR A 162 -5.71 3.79 -18.68
N SER A 163 -6.03 3.46 -19.93
CA SER A 163 -7.41 3.39 -20.42
C SER A 163 -7.83 1.94 -20.61
N VAL A 164 -9.04 1.61 -20.15
CA VAL A 164 -9.64 0.27 -20.26
C VAL A 164 -11.04 0.37 -20.88
N THR A 165 -11.18 1.25 -21.87
CA THR A 165 -12.44 1.47 -22.61
C THR A 165 -13.00 0.19 -23.24
N GLU A 166 -12.15 -0.77 -23.58
CA GLU A 166 -12.55 -2.09 -24.08
C GLU A 166 -13.35 -2.93 -23.07
N PHE A 167 -13.28 -2.56 -21.78
CA PHE A 167 -14.08 -3.14 -20.69
C PHE A 167 -15.29 -2.26 -20.31
N GLY A 168 -15.62 -1.25 -21.12
CA GLY A 168 -16.77 -0.36 -20.88
C GLY A 168 -16.54 0.74 -19.83
N ILE A 169 -15.30 0.92 -19.38
CA ILE A 169 -14.92 1.99 -18.46
C ILE A 169 -14.40 3.18 -19.29
N ALA A 170 -15.21 4.23 -19.38
CA ALA A 170 -14.92 5.39 -20.22
C ALA A 170 -13.80 6.28 -19.66
N GLU A 171 -13.75 6.43 -18.33
CA GLU A 171 -12.81 7.31 -17.67
C GLU A 171 -11.44 6.64 -17.55
N PRO A 172 -10.35 7.29 -18.00
CA PRO A 172 -9.02 6.74 -17.83
C PRO A 172 -8.60 6.79 -16.36
N HIS A 173 -7.79 5.81 -15.95
CA HIS A 173 -7.23 5.74 -14.62
C HIS A 173 -5.86 6.41 -14.61
N GLU A 174 -5.74 7.51 -13.87
CA GLU A 174 -4.47 8.22 -13.70
C GLU A 174 -3.86 7.95 -12.33
N LYS A 175 -2.58 7.60 -12.32
CA LYS A 175 -1.77 7.33 -11.12
C LYS A 175 -0.55 8.23 -11.14
N ALA A 176 -0.22 8.77 -9.97
CA ALA A 176 0.98 9.56 -9.74
C ALA A 176 1.95 8.74 -8.91
N PHE A 177 3.23 8.77 -9.28
CA PHE A 177 4.32 8.25 -8.49
C PHE A 177 4.99 9.43 -7.80
N LEU A 178 5.02 9.40 -6.47
CA LEU A 178 5.60 10.46 -5.67
C LEU A 178 6.70 9.94 -4.76
N MET A 179 7.68 10.80 -4.50
CA MET A 179 8.81 10.49 -3.65
C MET A 179 9.02 11.61 -2.63
N LYS A 180 9.34 11.26 -1.38
CA LYS A 180 9.89 12.19 -0.40
C LYS A 180 11.35 11.83 -0.13
N ARG A 181 12.21 12.85 -0.10
CA ARG A 181 13.64 12.72 0.18
C ARG A 181 13.94 12.72 1.68
#